data_AF-K1TYX5-F1
#
_entry.id   AF-K1TYX5-F1
#
_cell.length_a   1.000
_cell.length_b   1.000
_cell.length_c   1.000
_cell.angle_alpha   90.00
_cell.angle_beta   90.00
_cell.angle_gamma   90.00
#
_symmetry.space_group_name_H-M   'P 1'
#
loop_
_entity.id
_entity.type
_entity.pdbx_description
1 polymer ?
#
loop_
_entity_poly.entity_id
_entity_poly.type
_entity_poly.pdbx_seq_one_letter_code
_entity_poly.pdbx_strand_id
1 'polypeptide(L)'
;NKLTEDFAISVKPGEYHRFGYETDGKQIRLYVDGELQKEISIPYGPAFVSVVTDTKDEIIIKAVNFAGDVDPVSITLDCQVQGDYTVTLLSGEKGDENSFEEPEKVKNITVNMHGASSEFVYEAPAYSVSVLRLKKCEAF
;
A
#
# COMPACT_ATOMS: atom_id res chain seq x y z
N ASN A 1 12.48 8.87 -11.85
CA ASN A 1 11.52 8.32 -12.82
C ASN A 1 10.59 9.42 -13.29
N LYS A 2 10.60 9.73 -14.58
CA LYS A 2 9.71 10.69 -15.21
C LYS A 2 8.49 9.93 -15.72
N LEU A 3 7.27 10.43 -15.50
CA LEU A 3 6.03 9.75 -15.92
C LEU A 3 5.72 9.95 -17.41
N THR A 4 6.30 10.97 -18.04
CA THR A 4 6.16 11.26 -19.48
C THR A 4 7.41 11.99 -19.97
N GLU A 5 7.69 11.92 -21.27
CA GLU A 5 8.64 12.83 -21.91
C GLU A 5 8.17 14.29 -21.84
N ASP A 6 9.10 15.23 -22.05
CA ASP A 6 8.75 16.65 -22.15
C ASP A 6 7.83 16.89 -23.35
N PHE A 7 6.89 17.82 -23.19
CA PHE A 7 6.01 18.25 -24.27
C PHE A 7 5.81 19.76 -24.20
N ALA A 8 5.62 20.37 -25.37
CA ALA A 8 5.35 21.79 -25.47
C ALA A 8 3.88 22.08 -25.21
N ILE A 9 3.62 23.22 -24.56
CA ILE A 9 2.29 23.81 -24.43
C ILE A 9 2.30 25.19 -25.09
N SER A 10 1.17 25.59 -25.66
CA SER A 10 1.02 26.90 -26.29
C SER A 10 0.24 27.83 -25.37
N VAL A 11 0.92 28.86 -24.85
CA VAL A 11 0.34 29.89 -23.97
C VAL A 11 0.67 31.28 -24.48
N LYS A 12 -0.15 32.28 -24.13
CA LYS A 12 0.03 33.67 -24.56
C LYS A 12 0.93 34.43 -23.60
N PRO A 13 2.06 35.00 -24.06
CA PRO A 13 2.92 35.79 -23.19
C PRO A 13 2.19 37.02 -22.61
N GLY A 14 2.41 37.29 -21.33
CA GLY A 14 1.84 38.46 -20.64
C GLY A 14 0.40 38.27 -20.14
N GLU A 15 -0.20 37.10 -20.34
CA GLU A 15 -1.51 36.75 -19.80
C GLU A 15 -1.40 35.81 -18.57
N TYR A 16 -2.42 35.83 -17.72
CA TYR A 16 -2.52 34.89 -16.60
C TYR A 16 -3.13 33.58 -17.09
N HIS A 17 -2.40 32.48 -16.89
CA HIS A 17 -2.83 31.13 -17.28
C HIS A 17 -3.08 30.25 -16.05
N ARG A 18 -4.13 29.44 -16.09
CA ARG A 18 -4.47 28.48 -15.03
C ARG A 18 -3.99 27.10 -15.41
N PHE A 19 -3.14 26.52 -14.57
CA PHE A 19 -2.68 25.15 -14.71
C PHE A 19 -3.46 24.26 -13.74
N GLY A 20 -3.92 23.12 -14.24
CA GLY A 20 -4.66 22.15 -13.44
C GLY A 20 -4.28 20.73 -13.81
N TYR A 21 -4.61 19.80 -12.92
CA TYR A 21 -4.56 18.39 -13.26
C TYR A 21 -5.68 17.63 -12.56
N GLU A 22 -6.05 16.50 -13.14
CA GLU A 22 -6.93 15.51 -12.54
C GLU A 22 -6.22 14.16 -12.52
N THR A 23 -6.48 13.35 -11.50
CA THR A 23 -5.96 11.99 -11.43
C THR A 23 -6.92 11.07 -10.71
N ASP A 24 -7.03 9.84 -11.20
CA ASP A 24 -7.71 8.73 -10.53
C ASP A 24 -6.71 7.73 -9.90
N GLY A 25 -5.41 8.04 -9.96
CA GLY A 25 -4.31 7.16 -9.54
C GLY A 25 -3.83 6.18 -10.61
N LYS A 26 -4.51 6.09 -11.76
CA LYS A 26 -4.11 5.30 -12.95
C LYS A 26 -3.74 6.20 -14.12
N GLN A 27 -4.38 7.35 -14.23
CA GLN A 27 -4.14 8.33 -15.27
C GLN A 27 -4.03 9.74 -14.65
N ILE A 28 -3.14 10.55 -15.20
CA ILE A 28 -3.06 11.99 -14.94
C ILE A 28 -3.49 12.72 -16.20
N ARG A 29 -4.42 13.66 -16.07
CA ARG A 29 -4.80 14.61 -17.12
C ARG A 29 -4.29 15.99 -16.75
N LEU A 30 -3.53 16.61 -17.64
CA LEU A 30 -2.95 17.95 -17.44
C LEU A 30 -3.73 18.98 -18.25
N TYR A 31 -4.09 20.10 -17.63
CA TYR A 31 -4.90 21.16 -18.22
C TYR A 31 -4.20 22.51 -18.18
N VAL A 32 -4.44 23.33 -19.21
CA VAL A 32 -4.10 24.75 -19.25
C VAL A 32 -5.36 25.51 -19.66
N ASP A 33 -5.77 26.47 -18.84
CA ASP A 33 -7.01 27.26 -19.00
C ASP A 33 -8.28 26.40 -19.16
N GLY A 34 -8.28 25.21 -18.57
CA GLY A 34 -9.37 24.24 -18.67
C GLY A 34 -9.29 23.33 -19.90
N GLU A 35 -8.35 23.55 -20.83
CA GLU A 35 -8.13 22.71 -22.00
C GLU A 35 -7.13 21.59 -21.71
N LEU A 36 -7.50 20.35 -22.02
CA LEU A 36 -6.66 19.17 -21.84
C LEU A 36 -5.42 19.24 -22.75
N GLN A 37 -4.24 19.22 -22.15
CA GLN A 37 -2.96 19.26 -22.87
C GLN A 37 -2.35 17.87 -23.05
N LYS A 38 -2.48 17.02 -22.03
CA LYS A 38 -1.82 15.71 -22.01
C LYS A 38 -2.54 14.74 -21.09
N GLU A 39 -2.62 13.49 -21.53
CA GLU A 39 -2.93 12.36 -20.68
C GLU A 39 -1.67 11.50 -20.47
N ILE A 40 -1.44 11.10 -19.23
CA ILE A 40 -0.28 10.30 -18.82
C ILE A 40 -0.79 9.10 -18.06
N SER A 41 -0.47 7.90 -18.52
CA SER A 41 -0.72 6.68 -17.75
C SER A 41 0.32 6.57 -16.63
N ILE A 42 -0.14 6.43 -15.39
CA ILE A 42 0.72 6.10 -14.28
C ILE A 42 1.05 4.60 -14.42
N PRO A 43 2.32 4.21 -14.59
CA PRO A 43 2.67 2.80 -14.60
C PRO A 43 2.24 2.19 -13.27
N TYR A 44 1.48 1.11 -13.33
CA TYR A 44 0.97 0.42 -12.16
C TYR A 44 2.13 0.07 -11.22
N GLY A 45 2.08 0.59 -10.00
CA GLY A 45 2.86 0.04 -8.90
C GLY A 45 2.32 -1.35 -8.53
N PRO A 46 3.13 -2.20 -7.89
CA PRO A 46 2.63 -3.47 -7.38
C PRO A 46 1.47 -3.22 -6.41
N ALA A 47 0.39 -4.00 -6.54
CA ALA A 47 -0.75 -3.93 -5.61
C ALA A 47 -0.33 -4.29 -4.17
N PHE A 48 0.72 -5.10 -4.04
CA PHE A 48 1.25 -5.58 -2.79
C PHE A 48 2.78 -5.54 -2.76
N VAL A 49 3.36 -5.12 -1.63
CA VAL A 49 4.80 -5.24 -1.38
C VAL A 49 5.06 -5.83 -0.01
N SER A 50 6.15 -6.60 0.11
CA SER A 50 6.57 -7.16 1.39
C SER A 50 8.07 -7.14 1.60
N VAL A 51 8.46 -7.04 2.87
CA VAL A 51 9.82 -7.28 3.34
C VAL A 51 9.76 -8.27 4.49
N VAL A 52 10.63 -9.27 4.47
CA VAL A 52 10.72 -10.30 5.50
C VAL A 52 12.02 -10.15 6.27
N THR A 53 11.94 -10.21 7.59
CA THR A 53 13.09 -10.37 8.48
C THR A 53 13.01 -11.74 9.11
N ASP A 54 14.00 -12.57 8.79
CA ASP A 54 14.16 -13.87 9.41
C ASP A 54 15.15 -13.78 10.58
N THR A 55 14.74 -14.30 11.74
CA THR A 55 15.57 -14.35 12.94
C THR A 55 15.69 -15.80 13.42
N LYS A 56 16.43 -16.01 14.50
CA LYS A 56 16.55 -17.36 15.08
C LYS A 56 15.20 -17.93 15.51
N ASP A 57 14.36 -17.10 16.12
CA ASP A 57 13.16 -17.55 16.85
C ASP A 57 11.86 -17.09 16.16
N GLU A 58 11.90 -16.10 15.27
CA GLU A 58 10.73 -15.49 14.65
C GLU A 58 10.96 -15.15 13.17
N ILE A 59 9.86 -15.15 12.42
CA ILE A 59 9.74 -14.54 11.09
C ILE A 59 8.83 -13.32 11.21
N ILE A 60 9.32 -12.17 10.74
CA ILE A 60 8.58 -10.91 10.73
C ILE A 60 8.31 -10.51 9.29
N ILE A 61 7.05 -10.49 8.88
CA ILE A 61 6.62 -10.10 7.53
C ILE A 61 5.98 -8.72 7.63
N LYS A 62 6.56 -7.74 6.95
CA LYS A 62 5.97 -6.41 6.76
C LYS A 62 5.33 -6.41 5.38
N ALA A 63 4.03 -6.20 5.33
CA ALA A 63 3.20 -6.30 4.14
C ALA A 63 2.45 -4.98 3.94
N VAL A 64 2.36 -4.51 2.70
CA VAL A 64 1.58 -3.32 2.34
C VAL A 64 0.68 -3.68 1.17
N ASN A 65 -0.64 -3.56 1.37
CA ASN A 65 -1.63 -3.66 0.30
C ASN A 65 -2.09 -2.26 -0.09
N PHE A 66 -1.75 -1.83 -1.31
CA PHE A 66 -2.15 -0.54 -1.87
C PHE A 66 -3.53 -0.58 -2.52
N ALA A 67 -4.10 -1.77 -2.72
CA ALA A 67 -5.37 -1.95 -3.38
C ALA A 67 -6.55 -1.54 -2.48
N GLY A 68 -7.65 -1.18 -3.11
CA GLY A 68 -8.90 -0.83 -2.41
C GLY A 68 -9.75 -2.05 -2.04
N ASP A 69 -9.20 -3.24 -2.26
CA ASP A 69 -9.79 -4.54 -2.04
C ASP A 69 -8.83 -5.43 -1.24
N VAL A 70 -9.40 -6.47 -0.63
CA VAL A 70 -8.63 -7.48 0.11
C VAL A 70 -7.79 -8.29 -0.88
N ASP A 71 -6.50 -8.46 -0.58
CA ASP A 71 -5.58 -9.24 -1.39
C ASP A 71 -5.18 -10.53 -0.66
N PRO A 72 -5.58 -11.73 -1.14
CA PRO A 72 -5.20 -13.00 -0.55
C PRO A 72 -3.75 -13.34 -0.90
N VAL A 73 -2.85 -13.21 0.08
CA VAL A 73 -1.41 -13.44 -0.11
C VAL A 73 -1.01 -14.83 0.38
N SER A 74 -0.54 -15.68 -0.54
CA SER A 74 0.06 -16.97 -0.20
C SER A 74 1.44 -16.79 0.43
N ILE A 75 1.62 -17.31 1.63
CA ILE A 75 2.88 -17.28 2.38
C ILE A 75 3.40 -18.71 2.47
N THR A 76 4.61 -18.94 1.95
CA THR A 76 5.32 -20.21 2.01
C THR A 76 6.65 -20.01 2.73
N LEU A 77 6.90 -20.82 3.75
CA LEU A 77 8.07 -20.77 4.63
C LEU A 77 8.84 -22.09 4.53
N ASP A 78 10.15 -22.03 4.67
CA ASP A 78 11.05 -23.19 4.68
C ASP A 78 11.18 -23.86 6.07
N CYS A 79 10.42 -23.36 7.05
CA CYS A 79 10.39 -23.88 8.41
C CYS A 79 8.97 -23.93 8.97
N GLN A 80 8.80 -24.69 10.05
CA GLN A 80 7.54 -24.75 10.78
C GLN A 80 7.45 -23.56 11.75
N VAL A 81 6.25 -22.98 11.83
CA VAL A 81 5.89 -21.91 12.76
C VAL A 81 4.71 -22.34 13.62
N GLN A 82 4.53 -21.66 14.76
CA GLN A 82 3.35 -21.81 15.59
C GLN A 82 2.10 -21.37 14.82
N GLY A 83 0.97 -22.05 15.07
CA GLY A 83 -0.30 -21.74 14.42
C GLY A 83 -0.88 -20.38 14.82
N ASP A 84 -0.59 -19.95 16.05
CA ASP A 84 -1.01 -18.66 16.59
C ASP A 84 0.07 -17.61 16.31
N TYR A 85 -0.36 -16.46 15.82
CA TYR A 85 0.54 -15.35 15.49
C TYR A 85 -0.11 -14.00 15.72
N THR A 86 0.70 -12.95 15.74
CA THR A 86 0.21 -11.58 15.94
C THR A 86 0.36 -10.74 14.68
N VAL A 87 -0.60 -9.87 14.45
CA VAL A 87 -0.57 -8.88 13.37
C VAL A 87 -0.77 -7.50 13.96
N THR A 88 0.23 -6.63 13.81
CA THR A 88 0.00 -5.19 13.97
C THR A 88 -0.48 -4.64 12.64
N LEU A 89 -1.72 -4.18 12.60
CA LEU A 89 -2.41 -3.70 11.41
C LEU A 89 -2.68 -2.20 11.52
N LEU A 90 -2.31 -1.45 10.50
CA LEU A 90 -2.74 -0.08 10.26
C LEU A 90 -3.56 -0.07 8.96
N SER A 91 -4.80 0.38 9.02
CA SER A 91 -5.71 0.44 7.87
C SER A 91 -6.66 1.63 8.03
N GLY A 92 -7.24 2.06 6.92
CA GLY A 92 -8.29 3.09 6.85
C GLY A 92 -8.74 3.26 5.41
N GLU A 93 -9.64 4.21 5.16
CA GLU A 93 -9.99 4.62 3.80
C GLU A 93 -8.87 5.46 3.20
N LYS A 94 -8.78 5.51 1.85
CA LYS A 94 -7.70 6.20 1.11
C LYS A 94 -7.49 7.67 1.51
N GLY A 95 -8.54 8.34 1.97
CA GLY A 95 -8.51 9.75 2.39
C GLY A 95 -8.60 9.97 3.90
N ASP A 96 -8.52 8.91 4.71
CA ASP A 96 -8.60 9.06 6.16
C ASP A 96 -7.34 9.71 6.73
N GLU A 97 -7.55 10.61 7.67
CA GLU A 97 -6.52 11.30 8.43
C GLU A 97 -6.95 11.45 9.89
N ASN A 98 -5.97 11.69 10.76
CA ASN A 98 -6.23 12.10 12.14
C ASN A 98 -6.34 13.62 12.19
N SER A 99 -7.42 14.14 12.79
CA SER A 99 -7.63 15.58 13.01
C SER A 99 -7.58 15.92 14.50
N PHE A 100 -7.76 17.19 14.87
CA PHE A 100 -7.91 17.57 16.28
C PHE A 100 -9.20 17.02 16.88
N GLU A 101 -10.27 16.94 16.09
CA GLU A 101 -11.58 16.39 16.47
C GLU A 101 -11.56 14.86 16.53
N GLU A 102 -10.85 14.21 15.60
CA GLU A 102 -10.73 12.75 15.51
C GLU A 102 -9.24 12.31 15.51
N PRO A 103 -8.53 12.41 16.63
CA PRO A 103 -7.08 12.20 16.69
C PRO A 103 -6.65 10.74 16.53
N GLU A 104 -7.58 9.80 16.67
CA GLU A 104 -7.32 8.35 16.62
C GLU A 104 -8.12 7.63 15.53
N LYS A 105 -8.60 8.37 14.52
CA LYS A 105 -9.37 7.81 13.40
C LYS A 105 -8.61 6.69 12.68
N VAL A 106 -7.32 6.93 12.41
CA VAL A 106 -6.39 5.97 11.84
C VAL A 106 -5.29 5.70 12.86
N LYS A 107 -5.33 4.51 13.47
CA LYS A 107 -4.32 4.02 14.40
C LYS A 107 -4.08 2.53 14.17
N ASN A 108 -2.92 2.06 14.60
CA ASN A 108 -2.63 0.65 14.52
C ASN A 108 -3.42 -0.12 15.59
N ILE A 109 -3.84 -1.33 15.24
CA ILE A 109 -4.41 -2.32 16.16
C ILE A 109 -3.53 -3.57 16.14
N THR A 110 -3.55 -4.33 17.24
CA THR A 110 -2.89 -5.64 17.29
C THR A 110 -3.96 -6.72 17.33
N VAL A 111 -3.89 -7.67 16.42
CA VAL A 111 -4.85 -8.77 16.28
C VAL A 111 -4.12 -10.09 16.46
N ASN A 112 -4.71 -11.00 17.24
CA ASN A 112 -4.26 -12.39 17.30
C ASN A 112 -4.94 -13.17 16.17
N MET A 113 -4.13 -13.88 15.40
CA MET A 113 -4.55 -14.66 14.26
C MET A 113 -4.13 -16.11 14.45
N HIS A 114 -4.79 -17.02 13.72
CA HIS A 114 -4.62 -18.46 13.82
C HIS A 114 -4.45 -19.08 12.44
N GLY A 115 -3.95 -20.31 12.38
CA GLY A 115 -3.82 -21.07 11.13
C GLY A 115 -2.54 -20.82 10.35
N ALA A 116 -1.54 -20.16 10.96
CA ALA A 116 -0.21 -20.11 10.39
C ALA A 116 0.41 -21.52 10.31
N SER A 117 1.20 -21.77 9.28
CA SER A 117 1.97 -22.99 9.12
C SER A 117 3.15 -22.73 8.18
N SER A 118 3.86 -23.77 7.72
CA SER A 118 4.83 -23.60 6.63
C SER A 118 4.19 -23.11 5.33
N GLU A 119 2.88 -23.27 5.15
CA GLU A 119 2.13 -22.69 4.03
C GLU A 119 0.74 -22.24 4.49
N PHE A 120 0.40 -20.97 4.25
CA PHE A 120 -0.90 -20.41 4.63
C PHE A 120 -1.21 -19.16 3.82
N VAL A 121 -2.47 -18.69 3.88
CA VAL A 121 -2.91 -17.46 3.23
C VAL A 121 -3.11 -16.37 4.28
N TYR A 122 -2.61 -15.18 4.01
CA TYR A 122 -2.96 -13.98 4.74
C TYR A 122 -3.85 -13.08 3.87
N GLU A 123 -5.06 -12.81 4.34
CA GLU A 123 -5.99 -11.87 3.73
C GLU A 123 -5.56 -10.44 4.08
N ALA A 124 -4.78 -9.80 3.22
CA ALA A 124 -4.29 -8.45 3.44
C ALA A 124 -5.43 -7.43 3.21
N PRO A 125 -5.87 -6.67 4.23
CA PRO A 125 -6.98 -5.73 4.07
C PRO A 125 -6.70 -4.64 3.03
N ALA A 126 -7.74 -4.03 2.49
CA ALA A 126 -7.61 -2.87 1.61
C ALA A 126 -6.86 -1.73 2.31
N TYR A 127 -6.03 -1.00 1.56
CA TYR A 127 -5.26 0.16 2.04
C TYR A 127 -4.59 -0.06 3.40
N SER A 128 -3.80 -1.14 3.50
CA SER A 128 -3.26 -1.58 4.78
C SER A 128 -1.75 -1.69 4.82
N VAL A 129 -1.22 -1.53 6.01
CA VAL A 129 0.13 -1.93 6.40
C VAL A 129 0.01 -2.92 7.54
N SER A 130 0.59 -4.10 7.35
CA SER A 130 0.55 -5.20 8.30
C SER A 130 1.94 -5.65 8.69
N VAL A 131 2.16 -5.92 9.98
CA VAL A 131 3.36 -6.57 10.49
C VAL A 131 2.94 -7.87 11.15
N LEU A 132 3.17 -8.99 10.46
CA LEU A 132 2.92 -10.33 10.97
C LEU A 132 4.17 -10.79 11.72
N ARG A 133 3.99 -11.30 12.94
CA ARG A 133 5.07 -11.91 13.74
C ARG A 133 4.73 -13.37 14.01
N LEU A 134 5.49 -14.26 13.40
CA LEU A 134 5.34 -15.71 13.45
C LEU A 134 6.49 -16.28 14.28
N LYS A 135 6.19 -17.11 15.28
CA LYS A 135 7.23 -17.80 16.05
C LYS A 135 7.60 -19.11 15.37
N LYS A 136 8.89 -19.37 15.19
CA LYS A 136 9.36 -20.67 14.71
C LYS A 136 9.08 -21.74 15.76
N CYS A 137 8.75 -22.94 15.32
CA CYS A 137 8.75 -24.10 16.21
C CYS A 137 10.20 -24.39 16.63
N GLU A 138 10.42 -24.80 17.88
CA GLU A 138 11.74 -25.26 18.28
C GLU A 138 12.14 -26.47 17.42
N ALA A 139 13.39 -26.50 16.98
CA ALA A 139 13.95 -27.68 16.32
C ALA A 139 14.08 -28.78 17.38
N PHE A 140 13.41 -29.91 17.16
CA PHE A 140 13.58 -31.13 17.95
C PHE A 140 14.91 -31.80 17.64
#